data_AF-A0A660N413-F1
#
_entry.id   AF-A0A660N413-F1
#
_cell.length_a   1.000
_cell.length_b   1.000
_cell.length_c   1.000
_cell.angle_alpha   90.00
_cell.angle_beta   90.00
_cell.angle_gamma   90.00
#
_symmetry.space_group_name_H-M   'P 1'
#
loop_
_entity.id
_entity.type
_entity.pdbx_description
1 polymer ?
#
loop_
_entity_poly.entity_id
_entity_poly.type
_entity_poly.pdbx_seq_one_letter_code
_entity_poly.pdbx_strand_id
1 'polypeptide(L)'
;MSLSSPPKIPFIRRPWFAFFSSMRFAVALLSVLAIASVVGTVLQQNQPKQNYVVKFGAFWTEIFEFLGLFDVYASAWFTLIMLFLVLSTSLCLWRNVPPFLREMRSFRTQTTAKSLAHMKHTALLPSSLGSLKTEIAAKYWQVNGFQTRITPREDGSVLLSAKKGAMNKWGYIFAHAAIIVICLGGLVDSNLLLKIGMLTGKIVPDTSSQYARDFQAASRLSPSNLSFRANAEVVEGQTIEAAFINADKGLLLQELPFTLELKKFHIDFYNTGMPKDFASDIVVTDKASGKRVAQTIRVNHPLTINGITIYQSTYGDGGSDVRFQSWDLRGANPPAMLDAVSQRAFPLDLGKEKYQFELGELRVFNVENTAAGEAAQHDVRSVAQPKQFQNVGPTIMFKLRDAAGQAHEYVNYMLPLEREGAKFFATGERSDINAPYRWLMLPADGQNKLDSFMALRATLMQPEKRAQIVQTAVSNVNENMRGDFKLAVENLLRQFAEGGYIAINEHIQQNVPAEAQQKTGEIMYQILYSSMDVAL
;
A
#
# COMPACT_ATOMS: atom_id res chain seq x y z
N MET A 1 75.82 -17.34 -0.11
CA MET A 1 74.53 -17.37 0.63
C MET A 1 73.40 -17.42 -0.38
N SER A 2 72.73 -18.57 -0.50
CA SER A 2 71.55 -18.74 -1.37
C SER A 2 70.31 -18.28 -0.59
N LEU A 3 69.67 -17.21 -1.04
CA LEU A 3 68.39 -16.73 -0.51
C LEU A 3 67.28 -17.64 -1.03
N SER A 4 66.91 -18.64 -0.24
CA SER A 4 65.72 -19.46 -0.47
C SER A 4 64.48 -18.57 -0.46
N SER A 5 63.76 -18.51 -1.58
CA SER A 5 62.48 -17.82 -1.68
C SER A 5 61.48 -18.37 -0.64
N PRO A 6 60.67 -17.53 0.02
CA PRO A 6 59.74 -17.99 1.04
C PRO A 6 58.72 -18.97 0.42
N PRO A 7 58.30 -20.02 1.15
CA PRO A 7 57.36 -21.00 0.64
C PRO A 7 56.04 -20.32 0.26
N LYS A 8 55.63 -20.46 -1.01
CA LYS A 8 54.34 -19.95 -1.49
C LYS A 8 53.22 -20.69 -0.75
N ILE A 9 52.64 -20.05 0.26
CA ILE A 9 51.47 -20.58 0.97
C ILE A 9 50.36 -20.77 -0.06
N PRO A 10 49.81 -21.98 -0.24
CA PRO A 10 48.72 -22.22 -1.18
C PRO A 10 47.53 -21.34 -0.81
N PHE A 11 46.85 -20.79 -1.81
CA PHE A 11 45.78 -19.79 -1.65
C PHE A 11 44.73 -20.17 -0.58
N ILE A 12 44.39 -21.46 -0.51
CA ILE A 12 43.43 -22.06 0.43
C ILE A 12 43.88 -22.01 1.90
N ARG A 13 45.19 -21.85 2.16
CA ARG A 13 45.77 -21.77 3.51
C ARG A 13 46.06 -20.34 3.98
N ARG A 14 45.66 -19.32 3.20
CA ARG A 14 45.80 -17.92 3.63
C ARG A 14 44.81 -17.61 4.76
N PRO A 15 45.21 -16.85 5.81
CA PRO A 15 44.36 -16.60 6.98
C PRO A 15 43.00 -15.97 6.66
N TRP A 16 42.97 -15.00 5.74
CA TRP A 16 41.72 -14.36 5.30
C TRP A 16 40.79 -15.35 4.59
N PHE A 17 41.32 -16.23 3.74
CA PHE A 17 40.54 -17.26 3.06
C PHE A 17 39.92 -18.21 4.08
N ALA A 18 40.69 -18.61 5.10
CA ALA A 18 40.20 -19.47 6.17
C ALA A 18 39.10 -18.82 7.02
N PHE A 19 39.17 -17.50 7.24
CA PHE A 19 38.14 -16.73 7.94
C PHE A 19 36.83 -16.65 7.14
N PHE A 20 36.90 -16.19 5.89
CA PHE A 20 35.74 -16.09 5.01
C PHE A 20 35.15 -17.45 4.63
N SER A 21 35.95 -18.52 4.59
CA SER A 21 35.49 -19.89 4.35
C SER A 21 35.11 -20.64 5.64
N SER A 22 34.85 -19.94 6.76
CA SER A 22 34.52 -20.59 8.03
C SER A 22 33.01 -20.75 8.22
N MET A 23 32.60 -21.92 8.74
CA MET A 23 31.18 -22.19 9.03
C MET A 23 30.60 -21.21 10.05
N ARG A 24 31.40 -20.82 11.06
CA ARG A 24 30.99 -19.88 12.11
C ARG A 24 30.68 -18.50 11.54
N PHE A 25 31.49 -18.02 10.59
CA PHE A 25 31.27 -16.74 9.93
C PHE A 25 29.97 -16.75 9.11
N ALA A 26 29.74 -17.79 8.29
CA ALA A 26 28.52 -17.93 7.52
C ALA A 26 27.26 -17.99 8.41
N VAL A 27 27.29 -18.77 9.50
CA VAL A 27 26.17 -18.87 10.45
C VAL A 27 25.91 -17.54 11.15
N ALA A 28 26.96 -16.81 11.55
CA ALA A 28 26.80 -15.49 12.14
C ALA A 28 26.15 -14.50 11.17
N LEU A 29 26.60 -14.47 9.90
CA LEU A 29 25.98 -13.62 8.87
C LEU A 29 24.52 -13.98 8.61
N LEU A 30 24.19 -15.27 8.56
CA LEU A 30 22.82 -15.73 8.39
C LEU A 30 21.92 -15.27 9.55
N SER A 31 22.41 -15.35 10.79
CA SER A 31 21.67 -14.85 11.97
C SER A 31 21.44 -13.34 11.91
N VAL A 32 22.44 -12.55 11.52
CA VAL A 32 22.29 -11.10 11.35
C VAL A 32 21.29 -10.77 10.25
N LEU A 33 21.36 -11.48 9.11
CA LEU A 33 20.42 -11.32 8.01
C LEU A 33 18.97 -11.66 8.43
N ALA A 34 18.79 -12.68 9.27
CA ALA A 34 17.48 -13.05 9.80
C ALA A 34 16.91 -11.93 10.69
N ILE A 35 17.71 -11.37 11.61
CA ILE A 35 17.29 -10.24 12.46
C ILE A 35 16.92 -9.01 11.61
N ALA A 36 17.76 -8.69 10.63
CA ALA A 36 17.50 -7.60 9.69
C ALA A 36 16.18 -7.77 8.93
N SER A 37 15.90 -9.00 8.49
CA SER A 37 14.66 -9.33 7.77
C SER A 37 13.42 -9.16 8.65
N VAL A 38 13.50 -9.48 9.95
CA VAL A 38 12.40 -9.25 10.91
C VAL A 38 12.10 -7.75 11.04
N VAL A 39 13.11 -6.90 11.07
CA VAL A 39 12.89 -5.44 11.10
C VAL A 39 12.17 -4.97 9.84
N GLY A 40 12.58 -5.47 8.67
CA GLY A 40 11.96 -5.14 7.39
C GLY A 40 10.54 -5.66 7.20
N THR A 41 10.13 -6.72 7.92
CA THR A 41 8.73 -7.21 7.88
C THR A 41 7.80 -6.47 8.83
N VAL A 42 8.31 -5.99 9.97
CA VAL A 42 7.51 -5.23 10.95
C VAL A 42 7.26 -3.80 10.48
N LEU A 43 8.27 -3.17 9.87
CA LEU A 43 8.15 -1.81 9.34
C LEU A 43 7.64 -1.86 7.89
N GLN A 44 6.49 -1.24 7.63
CA GLN A 44 5.98 -1.09 6.26
C GLN A 44 7.02 -0.35 5.41
N GLN A 45 7.43 -0.95 4.30
CA GLN A 45 8.51 -0.43 3.45
C GLN A 45 7.95 0.50 2.37
N ASN A 46 8.77 1.43 1.88
CA ASN A 46 8.50 2.30 0.73
C ASN A 46 7.20 3.14 0.81
N GLN A 47 6.81 3.58 2.02
CA GLN A 47 5.68 4.50 2.19
C GLN A 47 6.11 5.96 1.98
N PRO A 48 5.16 6.87 1.68
CA PRO A 48 5.43 8.31 1.70
C PRO A 48 5.98 8.78 3.05
N LYS A 49 6.97 9.69 3.03
CA LYS A 49 7.65 10.19 4.24
C LYS A 49 6.69 10.71 5.32
N GLN A 50 5.62 11.40 4.90
CA GLN A 50 4.57 11.89 5.78
C GLN A 50 3.96 10.79 6.67
N ASN A 51 3.74 9.60 6.11
CA ASN A 51 3.15 8.49 6.86
C ASN A 51 4.06 8.02 8.00
N TYR A 52 5.38 8.03 7.78
CA TYR A 52 6.36 7.73 8.83
C TYR A 52 6.42 8.83 9.89
N VAL A 53 6.40 10.10 9.49
CA VAL A 53 6.39 11.25 10.42
C VAL A 53 5.16 11.22 11.32
N VAL A 54 3.97 10.93 10.78
CA VAL A 54 2.74 10.81 11.57
C VAL A 54 2.83 9.65 12.57
N LYS A 55 3.40 8.52 12.17
CA LYS A 55 3.44 7.31 13.01
C LYS A 55 4.53 7.33 14.09
N PHE A 56 5.70 7.91 13.79
CA PHE A 56 6.88 7.84 14.65
C PHE A 56 7.39 9.21 15.12
N GLY A 57 6.86 10.31 14.58
CA GLY A 57 7.37 11.66 14.79
C GLY A 57 8.56 12.00 13.88
N ALA A 58 8.88 13.29 13.77
CA ALA A 58 9.95 13.79 12.90
C ALA A 58 11.34 13.23 13.29
N PHE A 59 11.66 13.23 14.58
CA PHE A 59 12.97 12.79 15.08
C PHE A 59 13.29 11.33 14.72
N TRP A 60 12.40 10.39 15.01
CA TRP A 60 12.62 8.98 14.70
C TRP A 60 12.61 8.71 13.19
N THR A 61 11.82 9.48 12.43
CA THR A 61 11.78 9.35 10.97
C THR A 61 13.14 9.65 10.35
N GLU A 62 13.83 10.71 10.79
CA GLU A 62 15.17 11.05 10.31
C GLU A 62 16.20 9.97 10.67
N ILE A 63 16.13 9.40 11.88
CA ILE A 63 17.01 8.30 12.29
C ILE A 63 16.78 7.06 11.42
N PHE A 64 15.52 6.68 11.19
CA PHE A 64 15.19 5.52 10.36
C PHE A 64 15.57 5.72 8.90
N GLU A 65 15.45 6.95 8.39
CA GLU A 65 15.93 7.35 7.07
C GLU A 65 17.45 7.21 6.98
N PHE A 66 18.19 7.73 7.96
CA PHE A 66 19.64 7.62 8.02
C PHE A 66 20.13 6.16 8.07
N LEU A 67 19.44 5.31 8.83
CA LEU A 67 19.73 3.88 8.92
C LEU A 67 19.26 3.08 7.69
N GLY A 68 18.47 3.68 6.79
CA GLY A 68 17.92 3.02 5.61
C GLY A 68 16.85 1.97 5.93
N LEU A 69 16.06 2.18 6.98
CA LEU A 69 15.04 1.22 7.45
C LEU A 69 13.73 1.25 6.63
N PHE A 70 13.48 2.30 5.86
CA PHE A 70 12.31 2.39 4.99
C PHE A 70 12.41 1.53 3.73
N ASP A 71 13.63 1.13 3.36
CA ASP A 71 13.92 0.18 2.29
C ASP A 71 15.10 -0.73 2.69
N VAL A 72 14.88 -1.55 3.73
CA VAL A 72 15.90 -2.43 4.32
C VAL A 72 16.52 -3.34 3.27
N TYR A 73 15.70 -3.91 2.38
CA TYR A 73 16.13 -4.91 1.40
C TYR A 73 17.04 -4.33 0.31
N ALA A 74 16.93 -3.04 -0.01
CA ALA A 74 17.87 -2.35 -0.90
C ALA A 74 18.98 -1.61 -0.15
N SER A 75 18.95 -1.54 1.18
CA SER A 75 19.96 -0.81 1.96
C SER A 75 21.39 -1.31 1.71
N ALA A 76 22.37 -0.40 1.79
CA ALA A 76 23.77 -0.72 1.52
C ALA A 76 24.34 -1.76 2.51
N TRP A 77 23.90 -1.71 3.77
CA TRP A 77 24.36 -2.64 4.79
C TRP A 77 23.75 -4.04 4.59
N PHE A 78 22.47 -4.15 4.20
CA PHE A 78 21.82 -5.44 3.96
C PHE A 78 22.43 -6.15 2.76
N THR A 79 22.61 -5.42 1.65
CA THR A 79 23.27 -5.93 0.43
C THR A 79 24.70 -6.36 0.70
N LEU A 80 25.46 -5.62 1.51
CA LEU A 80 26.82 -5.99 1.91
C LEU A 80 26.85 -7.29 2.73
N ILE A 81 25.95 -7.45 3.71
CA ILE A 81 25.85 -8.69 4.51
C ILE A 81 25.51 -9.88 3.60
N MET A 82 24.54 -9.71 2.69
CA MET A 82 24.15 -10.75 1.75
C MET A 82 25.28 -11.10 0.77
N LEU A 83 26.04 -10.11 0.29
CA LEU A 83 27.23 -10.32 -0.53
C LEU A 83 28.28 -11.16 0.21
N PHE A 84 28.60 -10.81 1.47
CA PHE A 84 29.54 -11.59 2.27
C PHE A 84 29.04 -13.01 2.55
N LEU A 85 27.73 -13.20 2.74
CA LEU A 85 27.14 -14.52 2.92
C LEU A 85 27.31 -15.38 1.66
N VAL A 86 27.02 -14.83 0.47
CA VAL A 86 27.21 -15.51 -0.82
C VAL A 86 28.68 -15.85 -1.04
N LEU A 87 29.60 -14.92 -0.79
CA LEU A 87 31.03 -15.15 -0.90
C LEU A 87 31.49 -16.27 0.06
N SER A 88 31.07 -16.21 1.32
CA SER A 88 31.45 -17.18 2.34
C SER A 88 30.94 -18.59 2.01
N THR A 89 29.65 -18.72 1.68
CA THR A 89 29.03 -19.99 1.32
C THR A 89 29.62 -20.57 0.03
N SER A 90 29.93 -19.72 -0.96
CA SER A 90 30.63 -20.13 -2.19
C SER A 90 32.04 -20.64 -1.92
N LEU A 91 32.80 -19.98 -1.05
CA LEU A 91 34.14 -20.43 -0.65
C LEU A 91 34.09 -21.74 0.14
N CYS A 92 33.10 -21.91 1.02
CA CYS A 92 32.84 -23.17 1.72
C CYS A 92 32.56 -24.31 0.74
N LEU A 93 31.72 -24.06 -0.27
CA LEU A 93 31.40 -25.04 -1.31
C LEU A 93 32.64 -25.38 -2.14
N TRP A 94 33.38 -24.38 -2.61
CA TRP A 94 34.62 -24.54 -3.38
C TRP A 94 35.65 -25.39 -2.63
N ARG A 95 35.80 -25.17 -1.32
CA ARG A 95 36.77 -25.89 -0.49
C ARG A 95 36.36 -27.35 -0.24
N ASN A 96 35.07 -27.60 0.01
CA ASN A 96 34.59 -28.90 0.49
C ASN A 96 34.11 -29.85 -0.63
N VAL A 97 33.68 -29.33 -1.79
CA VAL A 97 33.19 -30.16 -2.90
C VAL A 97 34.28 -31.07 -3.48
N PRO A 98 35.50 -30.59 -3.83
CA PRO A 98 36.53 -31.46 -4.42
C PRO A 98 36.90 -32.68 -3.54
N PRO A 99 37.18 -32.54 -2.23
CA PRO A 99 37.47 -33.72 -1.39
C PRO A 99 36.26 -34.63 -1.24
N PHE A 100 35.03 -34.11 -1.16
CA PHE A 100 33.83 -34.95 -1.13
C PHE A 100 33.64 -35.75 -2.40
N LEU A 101 33.84 -35.15 -3.58
CA LEU A 101 33.77 -35.88 -4.86
C LEU A 101 34.85 -36.97 -4.94
N ARG A 102 36.06 -36.70 -4.42
CA ARG A 102 37.11 -37.72 -4.32
C ARG A 102 36.72 -38.84 -3.35
N GLU A 103 36.19 -38.52 -2.18
CA GLU A 103 35.73 -39.50 -1.18
C GLU A 103 34.55 -40.35 -1.68
N MET A 104 33.65 -39.76 -2.46
CA MET A 104 32.54 -40.48 -3.10
C MET A 104 33.03 -41.51 -4.10
N ARG A 105 34.13 -41.23 -4.82
CA ARG A 105 34.71 -42.13 -5.81
C ARG A 105 35.78 -43.06 -5.24
N SER A 106 36.39 -42.73 -4.10
CA SER A 106 37.47 -43.53 -3.52
C SER A 106 36.96 -44.67 -2.64
N PHE A 107 37.80 -45.71 -2.57
CA PHE A 107 37.69 -46.86 -1.66
C PHE A 107 38.90 -46.83 -0.73
N ARG A 108 38.72 -47.25 0.52
CA ARG A 108 39.82 -47.34 1.49
C ARG A 108 40.67 -48.58 1.19
N THR A 109 41.61 -48.46 0.26
CA THR A 109 42.44 -49.59 -0.20
C THR A 109 43.73 -49.81 0.61
N GLN A 110 44.11 -48.85 1.46
CA GLN A 110 45.37 -48.84 2.20
C GLN A 110 45.23 -49.14 3.71
N THR A 111 44.17 -49.84 4.13
CA THR A 111 43.88 -50.08 5.55
C THR A 111 44.61 -51.31 6.08
N THR A 112 45.55 -51.17 7.01
CA THR A 112 46.31 -52.30 7.58
C THR A 112 45.46 -53.20 8.49
N ALA A 113 45.89 -54.45 8.72
CA ALA A 113 45.21 -55.37 9.63
C ALA A 113 45.08 -54.79 11.06
N LYS A 114 46.14 -54.11 11.53
CA LYS A 114 46.13 -53.37 12.80
C LYS A 114 45.07 -52.26 12.81
N SER A 115 44.93 -51.51 11.71
CA SER A 115 43.89 -50.49 11.61
C SER A 115 42.47 -51.07 11.61
N LEU A 116 42.27 -52.25 11.01
CA LEU A 116 40.99 -52.96 11.05
C LEU A 116 40.66 -53.41 12.48
N ALA A 117 41.63 -53.98 13.20
CA ALA A 117 41.46 -54.41 14.60
C ALA A 117 41.04 -53.27 15.54
N HIS A 118 41.41 -52.02 15.24
CA HIS A 118 41.03 -50.85 16.02
C HIS A 118 39.68 -50.22 15.62
N MET A 119 38.98 -50.75 14.61
CA MET A 119 37.65 -50.25 14.26
C MET A 119 36.62 -50.70 15.31
N LYS A 120 35.71 -49.80 15.69
CA LYS A 120 34.71 -50.03 16.75
C LYS A 120 33.80 -51.24 16.49
N HIS A 121 33.55 -51.57 15.22
CA HIS A 121 32.76 -52.73 14.81
C HIS A 121 33.66 -53.70 14.02
N THR A 122 34.33 -54.58 14.77
CA THR A 122 35.25 -55.58 14.22
C THR A 122 34.94 -56.94 14.81
N ALA A 123 34.98 -57.98 13.98
CA ALA A 123 34.88 -59.36 14.41
C ALA A 123 35.99 -60.17 13.73
N LEU A 124 36.70 -60.98 14.50
CA LEU A 124 37.64 -61.98 13.98
C LEU A 124 36.88 -63.29 13.82
N LEU A 125 36.86 -63.84 12.61
CA LEU A 125 36.20 -65.10 12.32
C LEU A 125 37.19 -66.26 12.49
N PRO A 126 36.80 -67.37 13.15
CA PRO A 126 37.64 -68.56 13.28
C PRO A 126 38.02 -69.15 11.92
N SER A 127 39.25 -69.67 11.82
CA SER A 127 39.78 -70.33 10.62
C SER A 127 39.02 -71.60 10.21
N SER A 128 38.19 -72.14 11.11
CA SER A 128 37.37 -73.35 10.90
C SER A 128 36.15 -73.14 10.01
N LEU A 129 35.80 -71.90 9.64
CA LEU A 129 34.70 -71.59 8.70
C LEU A 129 35.03 -71.87 7.22
N GLY A 130 36.19 -72.48 6.91
CA GLY A 130 36.65 -72.70 5.55
C GLY A 130 37.16 -71.42 4.88
N SER A 131 37.83 -71.56 3.73
CA SER A 131 38.30 -70.41 2.95
C SER A 131 37.10 -69.69 2.33
N LEU A 132 36.57 -68.71 3.05
CA LEU A 132 35.49 -67.85 2.58
C LEU A 132 35.98 -67.15 1.30
N LYS A 133 35.55 -67.64 0.13
CA LYS A 133 36.00 -67.12 -1.16
C LYS A 133 35.63 -65.63 -1.21
N THR A 134 36.62 -64.77 -1.38
CA THR A 134 36.44 -63.30 -1.36
C THR A 134 35.38 -62.83 -2.38
N GLU A 135 35.24 -63.57 -3.48
CA GLU A 135 34.21 -63.36 -4.50
C GLU A 135 32.79 -63.55 -3.98
N ILE A 136 32.54 -64.56 -3.14
CA ILE A 136 31.22 -64.81 -2.54
C ILE A 136 30.87 -63.68 -1.57
N ALA A 137 31.83 -63.27 -0.74
CA ALA A 137 31.66 -62.14 0.16
C ALA A 137 31.38 -60.83 -0.61
N ALA A 138 32.13 -60.57 -1.69
CA ALA A 138 31.89 -59.40 -2.55
C ALA A 138 30.48 -59.43 -3.17
N LYS A 139 30.05 -60.59 -3.69
CA LYS A 139 28.72 -60.76 -4.29
C LYS A 139 27.59 -60.58 -3.27
N TYR A 140 27.77 -61.08 -2.05
CA TYR A 140 26.82 -60.85 -0.96
C TYR A 140 26.61 -59.35 -0.68
N TRP A 141 27.70 -58.59 -0.57
CA TRP A 141 27.62 -57.14 -0.37
C TRP A 141 27.01 -56.40 -1.57
N GLN A 142 27.31 -56.83 -2.80
CA GLN A 142 26.72 -56.27 -4.02
C GLN A 142 25.19 -56.45 -4.07
N VAL A 143 24.69 -57.65 -3.76
CA VAL A 143 23.23 -57.94 -3.71
C VAL A 143 22.55 -57.08 -2.65
N ASN A 144 23.24 -56.78 -1.55
CA ASN A 144 22.76 -55.86 -0.50
C ASN A 144 22.91 -54.36 -0.87
N GLY A 145 23.32 -54.04 -2.10
CA GLY A 145 23.42 -52.68 -2.64
C GLY A 145 24.68 -51.92 -2.23
N PHE A 146 25.76 -52.63 -1.87
CA PHE A 146 27.08 -52.04 -1.63
C PHE A 146 27.92 -52.08 -2.91
N GLN A 147 28.70 -51.03 -3.15
CA GLN A 147 29.79 -51.07 -4.10
C GLN A 147 31.00 -51.73 -3.46
N THR A 148 31.62 -52.69 -4.14
CA THR A 148 32.73 -53.48 -3.59
C THR A 148 34.00 -53.31 -4.41
N ARG A 149 35.16 -53.33 -3.77
CA ARG A 149 36.47 -53.38 -4.41
C ARG A 149 37.37 -54.39 -3.71
N ILE A 150 37.95 -55.30 -4.48
CA ILE A 150 38.93 -56.29 -4.01
C ILE A 150 40.32 -55.77 -4.35
N THR A 151 41.22 -55.78 -3.37
CA THR A 151 42.62 -55.38 -3.53
C THR A 151 43.52 -56.51 -3.01
N PRO A 152 44.24 -57.22 -3.88
CA PRO A 152 45.26 -58.17 -3.44
C PRO A 152 46.47 -57.42 -2.85
N ARG A 153 47.16 -58.02 -1.88
CA ARG A 153 48.38 -57.48 -1.27
C ARG A 153 49.58 -58.37 -1.50
N GLU A 154 50.77 -57.79 -1.37
CA GLU A 154 52.06 -58.45 -1.52
C GLU A 154 52.32 -59.52 -0.44
N ASP A 155 51.71 -59.38 0.73
CA ASP A 155 51.77 -60.35 1.84
C ASP A 155 50.86 -61.58 1.65
N GLY A 156 50.22 -61.72 0.48
CA GLY A 156 49.27 -62.79 0.17
C GLY A 156 47.87 -62.61 0.76
N SER A 157 47.63 -61.55 1.55
CA SER A 157 46.30 -61.22 2.07
C SER A 157 45.45 -60.46 1.05
N VAL A 158 44.12 -60.53 1.21
CA VAL A 158 43.17 -59.86 0.32
C VAL A 158 42.29 -58.90 1.12
N LEU A 159 42.21 -57.65 0.68
CA LEU A 159 41.31 -56.64 1.26
C LEU A 159 40.05 -56.50 0.41
N LEU A 160 38.89 -56.82 1.00
CA LEU A 160 37.58 -56.51 0.42
C LEU A 160 37.02 -55.24 1.08
N SER A 161 36.87 -54.17 0.31
CA SER A 161 36.22 -52.93 0.74
C SER A 161 34.80 -52.84 0.19
N ALA A 162 33.80 -52.63 1.05
CA ALA A 162 32.41 -52.39 0.65
C ALA A 162 31.92 -51.01 1.12
N LYS A 163 31.23 -50.25 0.26
CA LYS A 163 30.67 -48.92 0.59
C LYS A 163 29.24 -48.77 0.06
N LYS A 164 28.35 -48.18 0.86
CA LYS A 164 26.99 -47.77 0.49
C LYS A 164 26.72 -46.37 1.02
N GLY A 165 25.85 -45.60 0.36
CA GLY A 165 25.42 -44.29 0.85
C GLY A 165 26.29 -43.09 0.44
N ALA A 166 27.11 -43.20 -0.61
CA ALA A 166 27.92 -42.08 -1.10
C ALA A 166 27.09 -40.85 -1.53
N MET A 167 25.80 -41.05 -1.83
CA MET A 167 24.87 -40.01 -2.26
C MET A 167 24.60 -38.95 -1.16
N ASN A 168 24.82 -39.27 0.12
CA ASN A 168 24.55 -38.36 1.23
C ASN A 168 25.30 -37.01 1.12
N LYS A 169 26.48 -37.00 0.47
CA LYS A 169 27.28 -35.79 0.26
C LYS A 169 26.61 -34.79 -0.68
N TRP A 170 25.72 -35.22 -1.58
CA TRP A 170 24.96 -34.32 -2.45
C TRP A 170 24.00 -33.41 -1.67
N GLY A 171 23.46 -33.88 -0.54
CA GLY A 171 22.59 -33.06 0.31
C GLY A 171 23.28 -31.79 0.78
N TYR A 172 24.55 -31.89 1.20
CA TYR A 172 25.37 -30.72 1.53
C TYR A 172 25.53 -29.77 0.35
N ILE A 173 25.86 -30.31 -0.84
CA ILE A 173 26.11 -29.53 -2.05
C ILE A 173 24.85 -28.78 -2.47
N PHE A 174 23.71 -29.47 -2.58
CA PHE A 174 22.46 -28.86 -3.01
C PHE A 174 21.92 -27.84 -2.01
N ALA A 175 22.01 -28.10 -0.70
CA ALA A 175 21.56 -27.15 0.31
C ALA A 175 22.36 -25.83 0.24
N HIS A 176 23.68 -25.90 0.13
CA HIS A 176 24.51 -24.69 0.04
C HIS A 176 24.34 -24.00 -1.31
N ALA A 177 24.25 -24.76 -2.41
CA ALA A 177 23.99 -24.19 -3.73
C ALA A 177 22.63 -23.47 -3.78
N ALA A 178 21.58 -24.01 -3.16
CA ALA A 178 20.27 -23.37 -3.08
C ALA A 178 20.34 -22.02 -2.35
N ILE A 179 21.02 -21.96 -1.21
CA ILE A 179 21.22 -20.69 -0.48
C ILE A 179 21.96 -19.67 -1.35
N ILE A 180 23.03 -20.08 -2.04
CA ILE A 180 23.78 -19.20 -2.95
C ILE A 180 22.86 -18.66 -4.05
N VAL A 181 22.08 -19.53 -4.71
CA VAL A 181 21.15 -19.13 -5.78
C VAL A 181 20.09 -18.15 -5.28
N ILE A 182 19.47 -18.43 -4.13
CA ILE A 182 18.45 -17.56 -3.52
C ILE A 182 19.05 -16.18 -3.17
N CYS A 183 20.19 -16.15 -2.49
CA CYS A 183 20.85 -14.90 -2.09
C CYS A 183 21.39 -14.13 -3.30
N LEU A 184 21.83 -14.79 -4.37
CA LEU A 184 22.19 -14.13 -5.63
C LEU A 184 20.97 -13.47 -6.27
N GLY A 185 19.82 -14.15 -6.29
CA GLY A 185 18.55 -13.56 -6.72
C GLY A 185 18.20 -12.32 -5.90
N GLY A 186 18.32 -12.41 -4.57
CA GLY A 186 18.16 -11.27 -3.67
C GLY A 186 19.11 -10.10 -3.98
N LEU A 187 20.40 -10.36 -4.22
CA LEU A 187 21.38 -9.30 -4.57
C LEU A 187 21.02 -8.57 -5.87
N VAL A 188 20.50 -9.32 -6.85
CA VAL A 188 20.04 -8.75 -8.13
C VAL A 188 18.76 -7.91 -7.91
N ASP A 189 17.82 -8.40 -7.10
CA ASP A 189 16.57 -7.70 -6.76
C ASP A 189 16.79 -6.46 -5.87
N SER A 190 17.81 -6.44 -5.01
CA SER A 190 18.17 -5.32 -4.12
C SER A 190 18.79 -4.10 -4.82
N ASN A 191 18.61 -3.92 -6.13
CA ASN A 191 19.13 -2.81 -6.91
C ASN A 191 20.66 -2.60 -6.81
N LEU A 192 21.45 -3.66 -6.54
CA LEU A 192 22.90 -3.58 -6.34
C LEU A 192 23.61 -2.91 -7.52
N LEU A 193 23.23 -3.28 -8.75
CA LEU A 193 23.80 -2.71 -9.97
C LEU A 193 23.53 -1.21 -10.11
N LEU A 194 22.31 -0.79 -9.76
CA LEU A 194 21.91 0.61 -9.75
C LEU A 194 22.73 1.39 -8.71
N LYS A 195 22.93 0.83 -7.50
CA LYS A 195 23.77 1.44 -6.46
C LYS A 195 25.24 1.56 -6.87
N ILE A 196 25.80 0.56 -7.55
CA ILE A 196 27.15 0.66 -8.12
C ILE A 196 27.20 1.77 -9.18
N GLY A 197 26.17 1.90 -10.03
CA GLY A 197 26.05 3.00 -10.99
C GLY A 197 25.99 4.38 -10.34
N MET A 198 25.26 4.51 -9.22
CA MET A 198 25.21 5.75 -8.43
C MET A 198 26.54 6.06 -7.75
N LEU A 199 27.19 5.06 -7.15
CA LEU A 199 28.51 5.22 -6.51
C LEU A 199 29.61 5.61 -7.48
N THR A 200 29.54 5.11 -8.72
CA THR A 200 30.49 5.47 -9.79
C THR A 200 30.18 6.79 -10.47
N GLY A 201 29.07 7.46 -10.10
CA GLY A 201 28.63 8.72 -10.70
C GLY A 201 28.05 8.58 -12.10
N LYS A 202 27.84 7.35 -12.61
CA LYS A 202 27.25 7.11 -13.92
C LYS A 202 25.73 7.32 -13.94
N ILE A 203 25.08 7.09 -12.80
CA ILE A 203 23.65 7.26 -12.60
C ILE A 203 23.46 8.34 -11.54
N VAL A 204 22.65 9.36 -11.85
CA VAL A 204 22.36 10.47 -10.94
C VAL A 204 20.85 10.59 -10.79
N PRO A 205 20.29 10.36 -9.59
CA PRO A 205 18.87 10.60 -9.34
C PRO A 205 18.48 12.07 -9.57
N ASP A 206 17.32 12.28 -10.18
CA ASP A 206 16.76 13.60 -10.43
C ASP A 206 15.83 14.01 -9.27
N THR A 207 15.87 15.28 -8.85
CA THR A 207 15.06 15.82 -7.75
C THR A 207 14.09 16.91 -8.16
N SER A 208 14.14 17.37 -9.40
CA SER A 208 13.40 18.54 -9.87
C SER A 208 12.45 18.23 -11.02
N SER A 209 12.75 17.22 -11.84
CA SER A 209 11.95 16.86 -13.01
C SER A 209 10.60 16.27 -12.60
N GLN A 210 9.52 16.85 -13.14
CA GLN A 210 8.15 16.35 -12.94
C GLN A 210 7.66 15.48 -14.11
N TYR A 211 8.12 15.76 -15.33
CA TYR A 211 7.73 15.01 -16.52
C TYR A 211 8.87 14.14 -17.02
N ALA A 212 8.54 12.97 -17.58
CA ALA A 212 9.52 12.03 -18.13
C ALA A 212 10.47 12.66 -19.17
N ARG A 213 9.99 13.66 -19.93
CA ARG A 213 10.80 14.40 -20.92
C ARG A 213 11.91 15.26 -20.31
N ASP A 214 11.74 15.71 -19.07
CA ASP A 214 12.65 16.66 -18.42
C ASP A 214 13.85 15.95 -17.78
N PHE A 215 13.76 14.63 -17.58
CA PHE A 215 14.83 13.82 -17.00
C PHE A 215 16.10 13.86 -17.86
N GLN A 216 17.23 14.17 -17.22
CA GLN A 216 18.54 14.16 -17.85
C GLN A 216 18.98 12.75 -18.25
N ALA A 217 19.89 12.64 -19.21
CA ALA A 217 20.40 11.34 -19.67
C ALA A 217 21.03 10.49 -18.56
N ALA A 218 21.69 11.12 -17.57
CA ALA A 218 22.27 10.43 -16.42
C ALA A 218 21.23 9.86 -15.43
N SER A 219 19.97 10.31 -15.52
CA SER A 219 18.85 9.88 -14.68
C SER A 219 17.91 8.90 -15.40
N ARG A 220 18.24 8.54 -16.66
CA ARG A 220 17.49 7.59 -17.48
C ARG A 220 18.18 6.24 -17.53
N LEU A 221 17.44 5.19 -17.24
CA LEU A 221 17.90 3.81 -17.29
C LEU A 221 17.45 3.14 -18.59
N SER A 222 18.38 2.43 -19.20
CA SER A 222 18.15 1.63 -20.41
C SER A 222 17.08 0.54 -20.17
N PRO A 223 16.29 0.16 -21.20
CA PRO A 223 15.42 -1.02 -21.16
C PRO A 223 16.16 -2.33 -20.87
N SER A 224 17.48 -2.38 -21.08
CA SER A 224 18.33 -3.56 -20.81
C SER A 224 18.75 -3.70 -19.34
N ASN A 225 18.03 -3.06 -18.42
CA ASN A 225 18.31 -3.15 -16.99
C ASN A 225 17.92 -4.53 -16.46
N LEU A 226 18.87 -5.24 -15.83
CA LEU A 226 18.69 -6.64 -15.40
C LEU A 226 17.66 -6.81 -14.28
N SER A 227 17.45 -5.78 -13.46
CA SER A 227 16.54 -5.83 -12.34
C SER A 227 16.13 -4.42 -11.93
N PHE A 228 14.82 -4.23 -11.76
CA PHE A 228 14.25 -3.02 -11.20
C PHE A 228 12.85 -3.29 -10.64
N ARG A 229 12.44 -2.43 -9.71
CA ARG A 229 11.06 -2.27 -9.29
C ARG A 229 10.68 -0.82 -9.50
N ALA A 230 9.71 -0.59 -10.37
CA ALA A 230 9.26 0.75 -10.72
C ALA A 230 7.75 0.83 -10.55
N ASN A 231 7.27 2.04 -10.28
CA ASN A 231 5.85 2.34 -10.26
C ASN A 231 5.53 3.26 -11.43
N ALA A 232 4.34 3.11 -11.99
CA ALA A 232 3.82 4.02 -12.99
C ALA A 232 2.32 4.22 -12.77
N GLU A 233 1.91 5.48 -12.76
CA GLU A 233 0.50 5.87 -12.75
C GLU A 233 0.04 6.01 -14.20
N VAL A 234 -0.99 5.26 -14.57
CA VAL A 234 -1.54 5.27 -15.93
C VAL A 234 -3.00 5.67 -15.82
N VAL A 235 -3.34 6.81 -16.42
CA VAL A 235 -4.73 7.26 -16.53
C VAL A 235 -5.41 6.51 -17.66
N GLU A 236 -6.70 6.23 -17.52
CA GLU A 236 -7.49 5.59 -18.58
C GLU A 236 -7.38 6.36 -19.91
N GLY A 237 -7.18 5.62 -21.00
CA GLY A 237 -6.93 6.17 -22.34
C GLY A 237 -5.52 6.70 -22.57
N GLN A 238 -4.65 6.75 -21.55
CA GLN A 238 -3.25 7.15 -21.71
C GLN A 238 -2.34 5.96 -21.95
N THR A 239 -1.20 6.25 -22.58
CA THR A 239 -0.11 5.31 -22.82
C THR A 239 1.16 5.80 -22.14
N ILE A 240 1.84 4.89 -21.46
CA ILE A 240 3.16 5.14 -20.88
C ILE A 240 4.23 4.34 -21.63
N GLU A 241 5.46 4.84 -21.56
CA GLU A 241 6.64 4.21 -22.16
C GLU A 241 7.82 4.09 -21.18
N ALA A 242 7.63 4.60 -19.97
CA ALA A 242 8.61 4.64 -18.92
C ALA A 242 7.92 4.52 -17.56
N ALA A 243 8.66 4.06 -16.57
CA ALA A 243 8.22 3.96 -15.19
C ALA A 243 9.23 4.65 -14.26
N PHE A 244 8.81 5.00 -13.05
CA PHE A 244 9.65 5.71 -12.09
C PHE A 244 10.18 4.76 -11.01
N ILE A 245 11.47 4.88 -10.72
CA ILE A 245 12.14 4.18 -9.62
C ILE A 245 12.48 5.21 -8.55
N ASN A 246 12.02 4.96 -7.33
CA ASN A 246 12.44 5.73 -6.17
C ASN A 246 13.89 5.38 -5.82
N ALA A 247 14.77 6.36 -5.82
CA ALA A 247 16.17 6.25 -5.42
C ALA A 247 16.43 7.09 -4.16
N ASP A 248 17.46 6.73 -3.39
CA ASP A 248 17.76 7.31 -2.06
C ASP A 248 17.71 8.86 -1.99
N LYS A 249 17.99 9.56 -3.11
CA LYS A 249 18.01 11.03 -3.19
C LYS A 249 17.18 11.61 -4.34
N GLY A 250 16.24 10.88 -4.92
CA GLY A 250 15.45 11.37 -6.06
C GLY A 250 14.76 10.27 -6.85
N LEU A 251 14.36 10.58 -8.08
CA LEU A 251 13.71 9.67 -9.00
C LEU A 251 14.66 9.28 -10.13
N LEU A 252 14.51 8.05 -10.62
CA LEU A 252 15.12 7.59 -11.86
C LEU A 252 14.02 7.17 -12.83
N LEU A 253 14.22 7.48 -14.12
CA LEU A 253 13.32 7.10 -15.18
C LEU A 253 13.79 5.78 -15.79
N GLN A 254 12.98 4.72 -15.69
CA GLN A 254 13.23 3.45 -16.34
C GLN A 254 12.47 3.39 -17.67
N GLU A 255 13.20 3.38 -18.78
CA GLU A 255 12.59 3.19 -20.10
C GLU A 255 12.12 1.74 -20.25
N LEU A 256 10.91 1.56 -20.79
CA LEU A 256 10.31 0.25 -21.01
C LEU A 256 10.54 -0.21 -22.45
N PRO A 257 10.77 -1.52 -22.68
CA PRO A 257 10.90 -2.10 -24.03
C PRO A 257 9.55 -2.23 -24.75
N PHE A 258 8.47 -1.75 -24.15
CA PHE A 258 7.11 -1.75 -24.67
C PHE A 258 6.40 -0.45 -24.29
N THR A 259 5.27 -0.17 -24.91
CA THR A 259 4.30 0.82 -24.44
C THR A 259 3.18 0.12 -23.70
N LEU A 260 2.68 0.72 -22.62
CA LEU A 260 1.56 0.21 -21.82
C LEU A 260 0.42 1.22 -21.88
N GLU A 261 -0.70 0.81 -22.45
CA GLU A 261 -1.93 1.60 -22.48
C GLU A 261 -2.93 1.02 -21.48
N LEU A 262 -3.54 1.86 -20.64
CA LEU A 262 -4.69 1.48 -19.83
C LEU A 262 -5.97 1.81 -20.60
N LYS A 263 -6.71 0.78 -21.02
CA LYS A 263 -7.99 0.97 -21.71
C LYS A 263 -9.10 1.31 -20.72
N LYS A 264 -9.16 0.55 -19.63
CA LYS A 264 -10.20 0.70 -18.62
C LYS A 264 -9.80 -0.01 -17.33
N PHE A 265 -10.16 0.58 -16.22
CA PHE A 265 -10.10 0.01 -14.89
C PHE A 265 -11.51 -0.33 -14.42
N HIS A 266 -11.65 -1.48 -13.77
CA HIS A 266 -12.92 -1.97 -13.26
C HIS A 266 -12.77 -2.35 -11.80
N ILE A 267 -13.77 -1.99 -11.00
CA ILE A 267 -13.91 -2.44 -9.62
C ILE A 267 -15.26 -3.13 -9.49
N ASP A 268 -15.24 -4.41 -9.13
CA ASP A 268 -16.46 -5.13 -8.75
C ASP A 268 -16.62 -5.06 -7.24
N PHE A 269 -17.85 -4.93 -6.75
CA PHE A 269 -18.17 -4.94 -5.32
C PHE A 269 -19.09 -6.10 -4.99
N TYR A 270 -18.98 -6.63 -3.77
CA TYR A 270 -20.00 -7.50 -3.20
C TYR A 270 -21.26 -6.68 -2.84
N ASN A 271 -22.39 -7.35 -2.62
CA ASN A 271 -23.62 -6.70 -2.15
C ASN A 271 -23.43 -5.98 -0.79
N THR A 272 -22.41 -6.36 -0.03
CA THR A 272 -22.00 -5.72 1.23
C THR A 272 -21.19 -4.42 1.03
N GLY A 273 -20.96 -4.00 -0.21
CA GLY A 273 -20.11 -2.85 -0.56
C GLY A 273 -18.61 -3.13 -0.51
N MET A 274 -18.15 -4.31 -0.08
CA MET A 274 -16.71 -4.62 -0.07
C MET A 274 -16.19 -4.83 -1.51
N PRO A 275 -15.01 -4.28 -1.88
CA PRO A 275 -14.38 -4.59 -3.17
C PRO A 275 -14.14 -6.09 -3.33
N LYS A 276 -14.49 -6.61 -4.50
CA LYS A 276 -14.41 -8.02 -4.90
C LYS A 276 -13.28 -8.27 -5.89
N ASP A 277 -13.18 -7.44 -6.91
CA ASP A 277 -12.17 -7.57 -7.96
C ASP A 277 -11.65 -6.17 -8.35
N PHE A 278 -10.36 -6.12 -8.65
CA PHE A 278 -9.69 -4.95 -9.20
C PHE A 278 -9.00 -5.39 -10.49
N ALA A 279 -9.53 -4.95 -11.62
CA ALA A 279 -9.12 -5.42 -12.93
C ALA A 279 -8.76 -4.25 -13.84
N SER A 280 -7.64 -4.36 -14.55
CA SER A 280 -7.18 -3.35 -15.51
C SER A 280 -7.07 -4.00 -16.88
N ASP A 281 -7.85 -3.51 -17.83
CA ASP A 281 -7.73 -3.85 -19.24
C ASP A 281 -6.57 -3.08 -19.83
N ILE A 282 -5.47 -3.77 -20.11
CA ILE A 282 -4.26 -3.18 -20.63
C ILE A 282 -3.97 -3.66 -22.05
N VAL A 283 -3.36 -2.77 -22.83
CA VAL A 283 -2.78 -3.12 -24.13
C VAL A 283 -1.29 -2.82 -24.07
N VAL A 284 -0.49 -3.86 -24.24
CA VAL A 284 0.96 -3.75 -24.30
C VAL A 284 1.43 -3.87 -25.73
N THR A 285 2.20 -2.90 -26.21
CA THR A 285 2.80 -2.92 -27.55
C THR A 285 4.31 -3.03 -27.43
N ASP A 286 4.86 -4.17 -27.84
CA ASP A 286 6.31 -4.38 -27.86
C ASP A 286 6.98 -3.46 -28.89
N LYS A 287 7.98 -2.67 -28.47
CA LYS A 287 8.69 -1.73 -29.35
C LYS A 287 9.56 -2.43 -30.39
N ALA A 288 10.05 -3.64 -30.08
CA ALA A 288 10.94 -4.38 -30.97
C ALA A 288 10.16 -5.12 -32.08
N SER A 289 9.09 -5.83 -31.70
CA SER A 289 8.31 -6.64 -32.66
C SER A 289 7.08 -5.92 -33.23
N GLY A 290 6.64 -4.82 -32.61
CA GLY A 290 5.35 -4.18 -32.91
C GLY A 290 4.13 -5.00 -32.50
N LYS A 291 4.32 -6.17 -31.86
CA LYS A 291 3.22 -7.05 -31.44
C LYS A 291 2.43 -6.39 -30.31
N ARG A 292 1.10 -6.38 -30.48
CA ARG A 292 0.16 -5.90 -29.47
C ARG A 292 -0.45 -7.08 -28.71
N VAL A 293 -0.48 -6.97 -27.39
CA VAL A 293 -1.11 -7.95 -26.49
C VAL A 293 -2.13 -7.21 -25.63
N ALA A 294 -3.40 -7.53 -25.81
CA ALA A 294 -4.47 -7.06 -24.95
C ALA A 294 -4.73 -8.11 -23.87
N GLN A 295 -4.72 -7.72 -22.60
CA GLN A 295 -4.98 -8.61 -21.48
C GLN A 295 -5.58 -7.84 -20.31
N THR A 296 -6.51 -8.47 -19.61
CA THR A 296 -6.99 -7.98 -18.31
C THR A 296 -6.07 -8.52 -17.20
N ILE A 297 -5.37 -7.63 -16.50
CA ILE A 297 -4.59 -7.98 -15.30
C ILE A 297 -5.45 -7.77 -14.05
N ARG A 298 -5.19 -8.56 -13.01
CA ARG A 298 -5.86 -8.45 -11.70
C ARG A 298 -4.85 -8.54 -10.56
N VAL A 299 -5.29 -8.26 -9.35
CA VAL A 299 -4.50 -8.54 -8.14
C VAL A 299 -4.08 -10.02 -8.15
N ASN A 300 -2.78 -10.29 -7.98
CA ASN A 300 -2.16 -11.63 -8.08
C ASN A 300 -2.22 -12.33 -9.46
N HIS A 301 -2.76 -11.68 -10.49
CA HIS A 301 -2.78 -12.19 -11.87
C HIS A 301 -2.10 -11.19 -12.82
N PRO A 302 -0.76 -11.11 -12.79
CA PRO A 302 0.00 -10.15 -13.58
C PRO A 302 0.18 -10.59 -15.04
N LEU A 303 0.65 -9.67 -15.88
CA LEU A 303 1.14 -9.94 -17.23
C LEU A 303 2.67 -9.91 -17.25
N THR A 304 3.32 -10.94 -17.80
CA THR A 304 4.77 -10.95 -18.04
C THR A 304 5.07 -10.83 -19.53
N ILE A 305 5.89 -9.84 -19.89
CA ILE A 305 6.33 -9.58 -21.27
C ILE A 305 7.77 -9.07 -21.26
N ASN A 306 8.61 -9.56 -22.16
CA ASN A 306 10.03 -9.19 -22.27
C ASN A 306 10.81 -9.34 -20.93
N GLY A 307 10.43 -10.32 -20.10
CA GLY A 307 11.02 -10.53 -18.77
C GLY A 307 10.56 -9.57 -17.68
N ILE A 308 9.65 -8.63 -17.99
CA ILE A 308 9.09 -7.66 -17.06
C ILE A 308 7.68 -8.11 -16.69
N THR A 309 7.36 -8.13 -15.39
CA THR A 309 6.04 -8.49 -14.88
C THR A 309 5.29 -7.26 -14.40
N ILE A 310 4.11 -7.03 -14.96
CA ILE A 310 3.25 -5.87 -14.70
C ILE A 310 2.17 -6.29 -13.71
N TYR A 311 2.14 -5.62 -12.55
CA TYR A 311 1.19 -5.88 -11.48
C TYR A 311 0.21 -4.72 -11.33
N GLN A 312 -1.05 -5.03 -11.04
CA GLN A 312 -1.99 -4.06 -10.50
C GLN A 312 -1.68 -3.87 -9.01
N SER A 313 -1.07 -2.74 -8.65
CA SER A 313 -0.61 -2.47 -7.28
C SER A 313 -1.51 -1.49 -6.53
N THR A 314 -2.04 -0.47 -7.21
CA THR A 314 -2.88 0.57 -6.63
C THR A 314 -3.89 1.08 -7.66
N TYR A 315 -4.87 1.86 -7.19
CA TYR A 315 -5.81 2.58 -8.02
C TYR A 315 -6.09 3.95 -7.40
N GLY A 316 -6.64 4.84 -8.21
CA GLY A 316 -7.07 6.16 -7.81
C GLY A 316 -7.85 6.80 -8.94
N ASP A 317 -8.48 7.92 -8.63
CA ASP A 317 -9.35 8.64 -9.54
C ASP A 317 -8.64 9.19 -10.80
N GLY A 318 -7.34 9.49 -10.72
CA GLY A 318 -6.54 9.97 -11.86
C GLY A 318 -6.97 11.32 -12.47
N GLY A 319 -8.05 11.93 -11.99
CA GLY A 319 -8.55 13.24 -12.43
C GLY A 319 -9.84 13.13 -13.26
N SER A 320 -10.94 12.74 -12.64
CA SER A 320 -12.27 12.72 -13.25
C SER A 320 -12.84 14.12 -13.46
N ASP A 321 -13.60 14.28 -14.56
CA ASP A 321 -14.45 15.45 -14.77
C ASP A 321 -15.64 15.42 -13.79
N VAL A 322 -15.81 16.49 -13.02
CA VAL A 322 -16.88 16.64 -12.03
C VAL A 322 -17.62 17.94 -12.27
N ARG A 323 -18.94 17.86 -12.25
CA ARG A 323 -19.84 19.02 -12.38
C ARG A 323 -20.56 19.26 -11.07
N PHE A 324 -20.33 20.43 -10.48
CA PHE A 324 -20.99 20.87 -9.27
C PHE A 324 -22.13 21.84 -9.58
N GLN A 325 -23.20 21.73 -8.80
CA GLN A 325 -24.20 22.78 -8.67
C GLN A 325 -23.94 23.50 -7.35
N SER A 326 -23.35 24.69 -7.41
CA SER A 326 -22.97 25.47 -6.25
C SER A 326 -24.09 26.42 -5.83
N TRP A 327 -24.35 26.50 -4.52
CA TRP A 327 -25.36 27.37 -3.94
C TRP A 327 -24.71 28.34 -2.95
N ASP A 328 -24.95 29.65 -3.12
CA ASP A 328 -24.46 30.65 -2.16
C ASP A 328 -25.43 30.78 -0.98
N LEU A 329 -25.04 30.19 0.16
CA LEU A 329 -25.82 30.25 1.39
C LEU A 329 -25.78 31.63 2.08
N ARG A 330 -25.06 32.63 1.59
CA ARG A 330 -25.09 34.00 2.17
C ARG A 330 -26.23 34.84 1.61
N GLY A 331 -26.80 34.45 0.47
CA GLY A 331 -27.83 35.21 -0.24
C GLY A 331 -28.97 34.34 -0.77
N ALA A 332 -29.69 34.90 -1.75
CA ALA A 332 -30.80 34.27 -2.47
C ALA A 332 -30.51 34.16 -3.98
N ASN A 333 -29.22 34.09 -4.34
CA ASN A 333 -28.79 33.96 -5.73
C ASN A 333 -29.14 32.58 -6.28
N PRO A 334 -29.45 32.45 -7.58
CA PRO A 334 -29.64 31.16 -8.22
C PRO A 334 -28.34 30.33 -8.17
N PRO A 335 -28.43 29.00 -8.24
CA PRO A 335 -27.25 28.13 -8.24
C PRO A 335 -26.39 28.37 -9.48
N ALA A 336 -25.08 28.23 -9.33
CA ALA A 336 -24.13 28.29 -10.43
C ALA A 336 -23.58 26.89 -10.74
N MET A 337 -23.36 26.61 -12.02
CA MET A 337 -22.71 25.37 -12.43
C MET A 337 -21.20 25.56 -12.45
N LEU A 338 -20.46 24.63 -11.87
CA LEU A 338 -19.00 24.64 -11.83
C LEU A 338 -18.49 23.32 -12.37
N ASP A 339 -17.87 23.38 -13.56
CA ASP A 339 -17.14 22.26 -14.13
C ASP A 339 -15.70 22.29 -13.61
N ALA A 340 -15.24 21.17 -13.06
CA ALA A 340 -13.93 21.01 -12.48
C ALA A 340 -13.38 19.61 -12.76
N VAL A 341 -12.08 19.43 -12.51
CA VAL A 341 -11.41 18.12 -12.60
C VAL A 341 -10.90 17.79 -11.21
N SER A 342 -11.18 16.59 -10.72
CA SER A 342 -10.71 16.15 -9.42
C SER A 342 -9.18 16.12 -9.34
N GLN A 343 -8.65 16.14 -8.12
CA GLN A 343 -7.20 16.22 -7.84
C GLN A 343 -6.50 17.45 -8.46
N ARG A 344 -7.26 18.48 -8.84
CA ARG A 344 -6.73 19.75 -9.34
C ARG A 344 -7.16 20.92 -8.46
N ALA A 345 -6.43 22.02 -8.56
CA ALA A 345 -6.76 23.27 -7.90
C ALA A 345 -7.23 24.31 -8.90
N PHE A 346 -8.26 25.06 -8.54
CA PHE A 346 -8.86 26.11 -9.35
C PHE A 346 -8.98 27.40 -8.51
N PRO A 347 -8.76 28.58 -9.10
CA PRO A 347 -9.09 29.83 -8.42
C PRO A 347 -10.62 29.96 -8.30
N LEU A 348 -11.10 30.27 -7.09
CA LEU A 348 -12.50 30.52 -6.80
C LEU A 348 -12.66 31.95 -6.26
N ASP A 349 -13.36 32.79 -7.02
CA ASP A 349 -13.64 34.18 -6.64
C ASP A 349 -15.08 34.28 -6.12
N LEU A 350 -15.23 34.57 -4.83
CA LEU A 350 -16.53 34.78 -4.18
C LEU A 350 -16.78 36.29 -3.91
N GLY A 351 -16.21 37.16 -4.76
CA GLY A 351 -16.39 38.61 -4.74
C GLY A 351 -15.43 39.30 -3.78
N LYS A 352 -15.75 39.33 -2.49
CA LYS A 352 -14.89 39.96 -1.47
C LYS A 352 -13.73 39.06 -1.02
N GLU A 353 -13.89 37.76 -1.18
CA GLU A 353 -12.94 36.74 -0.74
C GLU A 353 -12.52 35.88 -1.94
N LYS A 354 -11.21 35.66 -2.04
CA LYS A 354 -10.62 34.82 -3.07
C LYS A 354 -10.07 33.57 -2.40
N TYR A 355 -10.43 32.43 -2.95
CA TYR A 355 -10.02 31.13 -2.48
C TYR A 355 -9.31 30.35 -3.58
N GLN A 356 -8.46 29.43 -3.18
CA GLN A 356 -7.99 28.34 -4.01
C GLN A 356 -8.84 27.10 -3.67
N PHE A 357 -9.61 26.64 -4.64
CA PHE A 357 -10.45 25.46 -4.55
C PHE A 357 -9.66 24.24 -4.99
N GLU A 358 -9.15 23.49 -4.02
CA GLU A 358 -8.34 22.29 -4.21
C GLU A 358 -9.25 21.06 -4.14
N LEU A 359 -9.62 20.48 -5.28
CA LEU A 359 -10.38 19.24 -5.28
C LEU A 359 -9.45 18.08 -4.93
N GLY A 360 -9.93 17.21 -4.06
CA GLY A 360 -9.32 15.92 -3.76
C GLY A 360 -9.77 14.83 -4.73
N GLU A 361 -9.64 13.60 -4.26
CA GLU A 361 -10.07 12.39 -4.97
C GLU A 361 -11.60 12.27 -4.99
N LEU A 362 -12.17 11.94 -6.15
CA LEU A 362 -13.55 11.45 -6.28
C LEU A 362 -13.60 9.98 -5.88
N ARG A 363 -14.40 9.66 -4.85
CA ARG A 363 -14.68 8.29 -4.46
C ARG A 363 -16.07 7.92 -4.90
N VAL A 364 -16.19 7.12 -5.95
CA VAL A 364 -17.48 6.71 -6.53
C VAL A 364 -18.26 5.78 -5.60
N PHE A 365 -17.56 5.02 -4.75
CA PHE A 365 -18.14 4.08 -3.80
C PHE A 365 -17.68 4.43 -2.38
N ASN A 366 -18.63 4.63 -1.47
CA ASN A 366 -18.36 4.91 -0.06
C ASN A 366 -19.18 3.98 0.80
N VAL A 367 -18.52 3.13 1.57
CA VAL A 367 -19.17 2.06 2.33
C VAL A 367 -19.25 2.47 3.79
N GLU A 368 -20.45 2.85 4.22
CA GLU A 368 -20.72 3.26 5.59
C GLU A 368 -21.42 2.14 6.37
N ASN A 369 -21.25 2.16 7.69
CA ASN A 369 -21.95 1.23 8.58
C ASN A 369 -23.29 1.84 9.01
N THR A 370 -24.39 1.45 8.38
CA THR A 370 -25.73 1.98 8.64
C THR A 370 -26.35 1.51 9.96
N ALA A 371 -25.75 0.50 10.62
CA ALA A 371 -26.18 0.07 11.95
C ALA A 371 -25.72 1.01 13.09
N ALA A 372 -24.83 1.96 12.79
CA ALA A 372 -24.34 2.94 13.77
C ALA A 372 -25.24 4.19 13.77
N GLY A 373 -26.36 4.14 14.50
CA GLY A 373 -27.01 5.37 14.97
C GLY A 373 -26.08 6.16 15.90
N GLU A 374 -26.32 7.47 16.06
CA GLU A 374 -25.47 8.43 16.80
C GLU A 374 -25.09 8.04 18.25
N ALA A 375 -25.78 7.06 18.85
CA ALA A 375 -25.44 6.54 20.17
C ALA A 375 -24.10 5.76 20.23
N ALA A 376 -23.45 5.47 19.10
CA ALA A 376 -22.31 4.53 19.04
C ALA A 376 -20.92 5.15 19.24
N GLN A 377 -20.75 6.48 19.33
CA GLN A 377 -19.41 7.07 19.44
C GLN A 377 -18.81 7.09 20.86
N HIS A 378 -19.59 6.78 21.91
CA HIS A 378 -19.13 6.94 23.30
C HIS A 378 -19.16 5.68 24.19
N ASP A 379 -19.51 4.50 23.68
CA ASP A 379 -19.54 3.29 24.53
C ASP A 379 -18.44 2.27 24.17
N VAL A 380 -17.40 2.25 25.00
CA VAL A 380 -16.23 1.34 24.95
C VAL A 380 -16.65 -0.13 25.24
N ARG A 381 -17.93 -0.42 25.50
CA ARG A 381 -18.45 -1.77 25.79
C ARG A 381 -19.30 -2.38 24.68
N SER A 382 -19.49 -1.73 23.53
CA SER A 382 -20.36 -2.28 22.46
C SER A 382 -19.65 -3.37 21.61
N VAL A 383 -19.56 -4.57 22.18
CA VAL A 383 -19.17 -5.78 21.44
C VAL A 383 -20.39 -6.30 20.67
N ALA A 384 -20.30 -6.31 19.33
CA ALA A 384 -21.21 -6.96 18.37
C ALA A 384 -22.58 -6.28 18.10
N GLN A 385 -22.55 -5.10 17.47
CA GLN A 385 -23.65 -4.71 16.57
C GLN A 385 -23.40 -5.35 15.18
N PRO A 386 -24.41 -5.93 14.51
CA PRO A 386 -24.26 -6.44 13.16
C PRO A 386 -23.93 -5.28 12.21
N LYS A 387 -22.69 -5.25 11.71
CA LYS A 387 -22.26 -4.23 10.76
C LYS A 387 -23.02 -4.43 9.45
N GLN A 388 -23.94 -3.51 9.14
CA GLN A 388 -24.57 -3.44 7.84
C GLN A 388 -23.81 -2.41 7.03
N PHE A 389 -22.90 -2.90 6.20
CA PHE A 389 -22.14 -2.06 5.29
C PHE A 389 -22.97 -1.81 4.03
N GLN A 390 -23.21 -0.54 3.74
CA GLN A 390 -23.95 -0.13 2.55
C GLN A 390 -23.18 0.96 1.82
N ASN A 391 -23.14 0.86 0.49
CA ASN A 391 -22.63 1.93 -0.33
C ASN A 391 -23.62 3.12 -0.28
N VAL A 392 -23.17 4.26 0.23
CA VAL A 392 -23.97 5.49 0.37
C VAL A 392 -23.78 6.47 -0.81
N GLY A 393 -23.08 6.02 -1.86
CA GLY A 393 -22.91 6.78 -3.10
C GLY A 393 -21.59 7.54 -3.17
N PRO A 394 -21.40 8.38 -4.21
CA PRO A 394 -20.16 9.08 -4.44
C PRO A 394 -19.90 10.19 -3.42
N THR A 395 -18.64 10.37 -3.07
CA THR A 395 -18.16 11.49 -2.26
C THR A 395 -17.01 12.19 -2.96
N ILE A 396 -16.92 13.49 -2.72
CA ILE A 396 -15.77 14.27 -3.15
C ILE A 396 -15.28 15.11 -1.98
N MET A 397 -13.98 14.99 -1.72
CA MET A 397 -13.29 15.84 -0.76
C MET A 397 -12.74 17.06 -1.48
N PHE A 398 -12.75 18.21 -0.84
CA PHE A 398 -12.11 19.41 -1.36
C PHE A 398 -11.62 20.31 -0.23
N LYS A 399 -10.64 21.16 -0.51
CA LYS A 399 -10.16 22.17 0.40
C LYS A 399 -10.38 23.55 -0.20
N LEU A 400 -10.84 24.48 0.63
CA LEU A 400 -10.85 25.90 0.31
C LEU A 400 -9.71 26.55 1.08
N ARG A 401 -8.72 27.05 0.35
CA ARG A 401 -7.58 27.77 0.93
C ARG A 401 -7.74 29.27 0.70
N ASP A 402 -7.63 30.05 1.78
CA ASP A 402 -7.70 31.50 1.70
C ASP A 402 -6.35 32.12 1.27
N ALA A 403 -6.32 33.45 1.12
CA ALA A 403 -5.11 34.20 0.77
C ALA A 403 -4.03 34.17 1.87
N ALA A 404 -4.39 33.84 3.12
CA ALA A 404 -3.44 33.67 4.22
C ALA A 404 -2.82 32.25 4.25
N GLY A 405 -3.31 31.33 3.41
CA GLY A 405 -2.87 29.95 3.32
C GLY A 405 -3.61 28.98 4.25
N GLN A 406 -4.60 29.46 5.02
CA GLN A 406 -5.43 28.62 5.87
C GLN A 406 -6.39 27.81 5.00
N ALA A 407 -6.46 26.50 5.24
CA ALA A 407 -7.33 25.60 4.48
C ALA A 407 -8.46 25.06 5.36
N HIS A 408 -9.67 25.09 4.81
CA HIS A 408 -10.84 24.38 5.35
C HIS A 408 -11.10 23.17 4.47
N GLU A 409 -11.19 21.99 5.07
CA GLU A 409 -11.44 20.74 4.37
C GLU A 409 -12.91 20.38 4.45
N TYR A 410 -13.46 19.99 3.31
CA TYR A 410 -14.83 19.58 3.15
C TYR A 410 -14.92 18.18 2.57
N VAL A 411 -15.93 17.44 2.99
CA VAL A 411 -16.38 16.19 2.36
C VAL A 411 -17.84 16.35 1.98
N ASN A 412 -18.16 16.14 0.70
CA ASN A 412 -19.50 16.30 0.18
C ASN A 412 -20.02 14.96 -0.34
N TYR A 413 -21.20 14.55 0.13
CA TYR A 413 -21.93 13.40 -0.40
C TYR A 413 -22.78 13.86 -1.58
N MET A 414 -22.58 13.20 -2.73
CA MET A 414 -23.25 13.57 -3.98
C MET A 414 -24.67 12.99 -4.10
N LEU A 415 -25.03 12.03 -3.23
CA LEU A 415 -26.37 11.50 -3.08
C LEU A 415 -26.89 11.78 -1.66
N PRO A 416 -28.21 11.97 -1.48
CA PRO A 416 -28.74 12.21 -0.16
C PRO A 416 -28.72 10.93 0.69
N LEU A 417 -28.36 11.10 1.95
CA LEU A 417 -28.30 10.07 2.97
C LEU A 417 -29.64 9.94 3.69
N GLU A 418 -30.07 8.72 3.97
CA GLU A 418 -31.28 8.47 4.74
C GLU A 418 -30.98 8.56 6.24
N ARG A 419 -31.79 9.36 6.95
CA ARG A 419 -31.69 9.56 8.38
C ARG A 419 -33.07 9.82 8.95
N GLU A 420 -33.47 9.03 9.94
CA GLU A 420 -34.75 9.17 10.65
C GLU A 420 -35.97 9.18 9.69
N GLY A 421 -35.90 8.42 8.59
CA GLY A 421 -36.97 8.33 7.58
C GLY A 421 -37.04 9.48 6.58
N ALA A 422 -36.12 10.45 6.66
CA ALA A 422 -35.97 11.54 5.70
C ALA A 422 -34.60 11.48 5.01
N LYS A 423 -34.47 12.17 3.88
CA LYS A 423 -33.25 12.19 3.08
C LYS A 423 -32.56 13.54 3.17
N PHE A 424 -31.24 13.53 3.36
CA PHE A 424 -30.44 14.74 3.53
C PHE A 424 -29.17 14.71 2.71
N PHE A 425 -28.87 15.80 2.01
CA PHE A 425 -27.53 16.03 1.49
C PHE A 425 -26.60 16.44 2.64
N ALA A 426 -25.49 15.72 2.77
CA ALA A 426 -24.54 15.93 3.85
C ALA A 426 -23.23 16.55 3.32
N THR A 427 -22.79 17.64 3.96
CA THR A 427 -21.47 18.23 3.76
C THR A 427 -20.78 18.36 5.11
N GLY A 428 -19.65 17.67 5.29
CA GLY A 428 -18.82 17.80 6.48
C GLY A 428 -17.74 18.86 6.26
N GLU A 429 -17.47 19.71 7.25
CA GLU A 429 -16.35 20.66 7.29
C GLU A 429 -15.44 20.39 8.49
N ARG A 430 -14.14 20.55 8.30
CA ARG A 430 -13.16 20.64 9.39
C ARG A 430 -12.07 21.62 9.04
N SER A 431 -11.58 22.34 10.05
CA SER A 431 -10.47 23.29 9.91
C SER A 431 -9.13 22.70 10.39
N ASP A 432 -9.16 21.66 11.23
CA ASP A 432 -8.01 20.87 11.67
C ASP A 432 -8.18 19.43 11.16
N ILE A 433 -7.10 18.84 10.64
CA ILE A 433 -7.08 17.47 10.11
C ILE A 433 -7.40 16.41 11.17
N ASN A 434 -7.16 16.72 12.45
CA ASN A 434 -7.43 15.83 13.58
C ASN A 434 -8.79 16.10 14.24
N ALA A 435 -9.48 17.18 13.85
CA ALA A 435 -10.81 17.49 14.38
C ALA A 435 -11.89 16.63 13.69
N PRO A 436 -12.96 16.27 14.40
CA PRO A 436 -14.13 15.65 13.79
C PRO A 436 -14.81 16.63 12.82
N TYR A 437 -15.44 16.10 11.77
CA TYR A 437 -16.23 16.91 10.84
C TYR A 437 -17.46 17.50 11.53
N ARG A 438 -17.74 18.77 11.23
CA ARG A 438 -19.00 19.45 11.52
C ARG A 438 -19.91 19.29 10.30
N TRP A 439 -21.10 18.76 10.50
CA TRP A 439 -21.98 18.37 9.40
C TRP A 439 -23.07 19.40 9.14
N LEU A 440 -23.19 19.82 7.89
CA LEU A 440 -24.35 20.49 7.34
C LEU A 440 -25.23 19.44 6.65
N MET A 441 -26.46 19.29 7.13
CA MET A 441 -27.47 18.41 6.54
C MET A 441 -28.60 19.25 5.96
N LEU A 442 -28.80 19.13 4.64
CA LEU A 442 -29.84 19.85 3.92
C LEU A 442 -30.89 18.86 3.43
N PRO A 443 -32.18 19.06 3.74
CA PRO A 443 -33.22 18.10 3.36
C PRO A 443 -33.36 18.03 1.85
N ALA A 444 -33.50 16.80 1.35
CA ALA A 444 -33.81 16.54 -0.05
C ALA A 444 -35.33 16.57 -0.26
N ASP A 445 -35.76 17.09 -1.40
CA ASP A 445 -37.15 17.09 -1.82
C ASP A 445 -37.61 15.69 -2.31
N GLY A 446 -38.88 15.57 -2.71
CA GLY A 446 -39.45 14.31 -3.23
C GLY A 446 -38.79 13.78 -4.50
N GLN A 447 -37.97 14.59 -5.20
CA GLN A 447 -37.18 14.20 -6.36
C GLN A 447 -35.70 13.92 -6.00
N ASN A 448 -35.36 13.89 -4.71
CA ASN A 448 -34.00 13.79 -4.18
C ASN A 448 -33.10 14.96 -4.60
N LYS A 449 -33.63 16.19 -4.65
CA LYS A 449 -32.87 17.41 -4.96
C LYS A 449 -32.95 18.43 -3.82
N LEU A 450 -32.13 19.48 -3.91
CA LEU A 450 -32.09 20.58 -2.94
C LEU A 450 -33.05 21.73 -3.28
N ASP A 451 -33.64 21.70 -4.47
CA ASP A 451 -34.36 22.82 -5.07
C ASP A 451 -35.47 23.37 -4.16
N SER A 452 -36.34 22.52 -3.61
CA SER A 452 -37.44 22.99 -2.73
C SER A 452 -36.95 23.66 -1.45
N PHE A 453 -35.95 23.08 -0.79
CA PHE A 453 -35.37 23.66 0.43
C PHE A 453 -34.70 25.00 0.13
N MET A 454 -33.93 25.05 -0.96
CA MET A 454 -33.23 26.27 -1.36
C MET A 454 -34.20 27.37 -1.83
N ALA A 455 -35.30 26.99 -2.48
CA ALA A 455 -36.37 27.91 -2.84
C ALA A 455 -37.08 28.49 -1.61
N LEU A 456 -37.44 27.65 -0.63
CA LEU A 456 -38.01 28.09 0.65
C LEU A 456 -37.07 29.08 1.34
N ARG A 457 -35.79 28.72 1.46
CA ARG A 457 -34.77 29.59 2.05
C ARG A 457 -34.65 30.93 1.32
N ALA A 458 -34.59 30.93 -0.01
CA ALA A 458 -34.51 32.15 -0.81
C ALA A 458 -35.75 33.04 -0.63
N THR A 459 -36.95 32.44 -0.54
CA THR A 459 -38.20 33.13 -0.26
C THR A 459 -38.19 33.78 1.13
N LEU A 460 -37.72 33.06 2.16
CA LEU A 460 -37.63 33.58 3.52
C LEU A 460 -36.62 34.71 3.67
N MET A 461 -35.57 34.77 2.85
CA MET A 461 -34.59 35.86 2.91
C MET A 461 -35.14 37.18 2.36
N GLN A 462 -36.21 37.14 1.54
CA GLN A 462 -36.77 38.32 0.88
C GLN A 462 -37.91 38.94 1.72
N PRO A 463 -37.78 40.18 2.24
CA PRO A 463 -38.79 40.80 3.08
C PRO A 463 -40.17 40.90 2.42
N GLU A 464 -40.22 41.22 1.14
CA GLU A 464 -41.47 41.34 0.38
C GLU A 464 -42.21 40.00 0.27
N LYS A 465 -41.47 38.91 0.02
CA LYS A 465 -42.06 37.57 -0.03
C LYS A 465 -42.52 37.08 1.34
N ARG A 466 -41.76 37.38 2.40
CA ARG A 466 -42.23 37.12 3.78
C ARG A 466 -43.54 37.83 4.06
N ALA A 467 -43.70 39.09 3.66
CA ALA A 467 -44.94 39.82 3.85
C ALA A 467 -46.14 39.20 3.11
N GLN A 468 -45.92 38.62 1.92
CA GLN A 468 -46.95 37.88 1.18
C GLN A 468 -47.37 36.59 1.92
N ILE A 469 -46.40 35.85 2.48
CA ILE A 469 -46.68 34.66 3.31
C ILE A 469 -47.53 35.05 4.52
N VAL A 470 -47.14 36.11 5.24
CA VAL A 470 -47.91 36.64 6.38
C VAL A 470 -49.33 36.98 5.96
N GLN A 471 -49.50 37.70 4.85
CA GLN A 471 -50.83 38.11 4.38
C GLN A 471 -51.74 36.90 4.07
N THR A 472 -51.17 35.83 3.53
CA THR A 472 -51.90 34.61 3.17
C THR A 472 -52.19 33.76 4.41
N ALA A 473 -51.23 33.61 5.34
CA ALA A 473 -51.42 32.87 6.59
C ALA A 473 -52.53 33.49 7.47
N VAL A 474 -52.71 34.81 7.39
CA VAL A 474 -53.68 35.57 8.20
C VAL A 474 -55.08 35.63 7.56
N SER A 475 -55.25 35.23 6.29
CA SER A 475 -56.51 35.39 5.55
C SER A 475 -57.68 34.60 6.16
N ASN A 476 -57.39 33.48 6.80
CA ASN A 476 -58.39 32.59 7.41
C ASN A 476 -58.59 32.84 8.92
N VAL A 477 -58.00 33.90 9.46
CA VAL A 477 -58.06 34.25 10.88
C VAL A 477 -59.21 35.23 11.15
N ASN A 478 -59.89 35.02 12.29
CA ASN A 478 -60.99 35.86 12.77
C ASN A 478 -60.56 37.34 12.89
N GLU A 479 -61.43 38.26 12.48
CA GLU A 479 -61.14 39.71 12.39
C GLU A 479 -60.58 40.29 13.69
N ASN A 480 -61.11 39.87 14.84
CA ASN A 480 -60.73 40.40 16.14
C ASN A 480 -59.32 39.99 16.60
N MET A 481 -58.76 38.91 16.06
CA MET A 481 -57.42 38.40 16.41
C MET A 481 -56.40 38.60 15.29
N ARG A 482 -56.84 39.14 14.15
CA ARG A 482 -56.06 39.23 12.92
C ARG A 482 -54.81 40.12 13.07
N GLY A 483 -54.92 41.22 13.81
CA GLY A 483 -53.84 42.18 14.03
C GLY A 483 -52.68 41.59 14.85
N ASP A 484 -52.99 41.05 16.02
CA ASP A 484 -51.99 40.47 16.92
C ASP A 484 -51.35 39.21 16.32
N PHE A 485 -52.14 38.38 15.66
CA PHE A 485 -51.64 37.19 14.97
C PHE A 485 -50.72 37.54 13.80
N LYS A 486 -51.07 38.57 13.01
CA LYS A 486 -50.21 39.07 11.93
C LYS A 486 -48.83 39.48 12.45
N LEU A 487 -48.79 40.27 13.51
CA LEU A 487 -47.54 40.74 14.11
C LEU A 487 -46.71 39.57 14.66
N ALA A 488 -47.36 38.58 15.27
CA ALA A 488 -46.70 37.37 15.78
C ALA A 488 -46.05 36.55 14.65
N VAL A 489 -46.77 36.28 13.56
CA VAL A 489 -46.26 35.54 12.39
C VAL A 489 -45.12 36.30 11.72
N GLU A 490 -45.24 37.62 11.56
CA GLU A 490 -44.20 38.45 10.95
C GLU A 490 -42.89 38.43 11.75
N ASN A 491 -42.98 38.60 13.07
CA ASN A 491 -41.82 38.54 13.95
C ASN A 491 -41.19 37.14 13.95
N LEU A 492 -42.00 36.09 14.01
CA LEU A 492 -41.55 34.71 13.99
C LEU A 492 -40.81 34.35 12.69
N LEU A 493 -41.38 34.70 11.54
CA LEU A 493 -40.75 34.44 10.23
C LEU A 493 -39.46 35.25 10.06
N ARG A 494 -39.41 36.49 10.57
CA ARG A 494 -38.17 37.28 10.58
C ARG A 494 -37.09 36.62 11.45
N GLN A 495 -37.42 36.27 12.69
CA GLN A 495 -36.49 35.60 13.62
C GLN A 495 -35.96 34.29 13.03
N PHE A 496 -36.86 33.49 12.44
CA PHE A 496 -36.46 32.25 11.78
C PHE A 496 -35.55 32.50 10.56
N ALA A 497 -35.85 33.50 9.74
CA ALA A 497 -35.02 33.83 8.57
C ALA A 497 -33.61 34.31 8.96
N GLU A 498 -33.47 34.99 10.11
CA GLU A 498 -32.19 35.54 10.58
C GLU A 498 -31.34 34.50 11.33
N GLY A 499 -31.93 33.64 12.16
CA GLY A 499 -31.16 32.71 13.01
C GLY A 499 -31.78 31.32 13.21
N GLY A 500 -32.76 30.95 12.39
CA GLY A 500 -33.40 29.63 12.41
C GLY A 500 -34.06 29.30 13.75
N TYR A 501 -34.10 28.01 14.09
CA TYR A 501 -34.67 27.53 15.36
C TYR A 501 -33.89 28.01 16.59
N ILE A 502 -32.59 28.30 16.48
CA ILE A 502 -31.77 28.77 17.59
C ILE A 502 -32.26 30.14 18.05
N ALA A 503 -32.46 31.08 17.12
CA ALA A 503 -32.97 32.41 17.44
C ALA A 503 -34.38 32.38 18.06
N ILE A 504 -35.24 31.47 17.60
CA ILE A 504 -36.57 31.26 18.21
C ILE A 504 -36.41 30.77 19.66
N ASN A 505 -35.54 29.81 19.90
CA ASN A 505 -35.33 29.24 21.24
C ASN A 505 -34.74 30.26 22.21
N GLU A 506 -33.76 31.05 21.76
CA GLU A 506 -33.21 32.15 22.54
C GLU A 506 -34.28 33.20 22.87
N HIS A 507 -35.13 33.55 21.90
CA HIS A 507 -36.23 34.48 22.11
C HIS A 507 -37.22 33.97 23.18
N ILE A 508 -37.58 32.69 23.13
CA ILE A 508 -38.44 32.04 24.12
C ILE A 508 -37.78 32.07 25.51
N GLN A 509 -36.50 31.71 25.60
CA GLN A 509 -35.79 31.68 26.89
C GLN A 509 -35.68 33.05 27.53
N GLN A 510 -35.49 34.11 26.74
CA GLN A 510 -35.31 35.48 27.24
C GLN A 510 -36.62 36.18 27.60
N ASN A 511 -37.71 35.89 26.89
CA ASN A 511 -38.95 36.68 26.97
C ASN A 511 -40.13 35.92 27.60
N VAL A 512 -40.02 34.61 27.82
CA VAL A 512 -41.11 33.78 28.35
C VAL A 512 -40.70 33.16 29.70
N PRO A 513 -41.56 33.25 30.75
CA PRO A 513 -41.31 32.59 32.04
C PRO A 513 -41.12 31.08 31.89
N ALA A 514 -40.20 30.50 32.68
CA ALA A 514 -39.78 29.09 32.56
C ALA A 514 -40.95 28.08 32.50
N GLU A 515 -42.01 28.32 33.26
CA GLU A 515 -43.20 27.46 33.33
C GLU A 515 -44.03 27.44 32.03
N ALA A 516 -43.91 28.48 31.20
CA ALA A 516 -44.66 28.63 29.95
C ALA A 516 -43.82 28.39 28.68
N GLN A 517 -42.49 28.23 28.81
CA GLN A 517 -41.58 28.12 27.68
C GLN A 517 -41.92 26.96 26.74
N GLN A 518 -42.21 25.77 27.28
CA GLN A 518 -42.53 24.59 26.47
C GLN A 518 -43.78 24.81 25.63
N LYS A 519 -44.87 25.26 26.26
CA LYS A 519 -46.15 25.50 25.58
C LYS A 519 -46.05 26.62 24.54
N THR A 520 -45.34 27.70 24.84
CA THR A 520 -45.12 28.79 23.88
C THR A 520 -44.28 28.33 22.70
N GLY A 521 -43.24 27.52 22.94
CA GLY A 521 -42.43 26.92 21.89
C GLY A 521 -43.23 26.04 20.94
N GLU A 522 -44.08 25.15 21.47
CA GLU A 522 -44.97 24.30 20.66
C GLU A 522 -45.90 25.14 19.76
N ILE A 523 -46.49 26.20 20.30
CA ILE A 523 -47.35 27.12 19.53
C ILE A 523 -46.56 27.85 18.45
N MET A 524 -45.38 28.40 18.78
CA MET A 524 -44.53 29.09 17.81
C MET A 524 -44.09 28.17 16.68
N TYR A 525 -43.73 26.91 16.96
CA TYR A 525 -43.39 25.93 15.93
C TYR A 525 -44.59 25.53 15.07
N GLN A 526 -45.78 25.39 15.64
CA GLN A 526 -47.00 25.13 14.87
C GLN A 526 -47.35 26.29 13.94
N ILE A 527 -47.22 27.53 14.42
CA ILE A 527 -47.44 28.73 13.59
C ILE A 527 -46.39 28.79 12.48
N LEU A 528 -45.11 28.53 12.79
CA LEU A 528 -44.04 28.50 11.81
C LEU A 528 -44.33 27.47 10.72
N TYR A 529 -44.65 26.24 11.11
CA TYR A 529 -44.98 25.15 10.18
C TYR A 529 -46.18 25.51 9.28
N SER A 530 -47.27 25.99 9.88
CA SER A 530 -48.47 26.38 9.14
C SER A 530 -48.21 27.55 8.19
N SER A 531 -47.35 28.50 8.58
CA SER A 531 -46.98 29.63 7.72
C SER A 531 -46.05 29.20 6.58
N MET A 532 -45.19 28.21 6.81
CA MET A 532 -44.29 27.66 5.80
C MET A 532 -45.01 26.80 4.77
N ASP A 533 -46.07 26.09 5.15
CA ASP A 533 -46.90 25.32 4.22
C ASP A 533 -47.58 26.20 3.16
N VAL A 534 -47.78 27.49 3.48
CA VAL A 534 -48.31 28.50 2.55
C VAL A 534 -47.21 29.13 1.68
N ALA A 535 -45.94 28.92 2.00
CA ALA A 535 -44.79 29.53 1.34
C ALA A 535 -44.25 28.74 0.13
N LEU A 536 -44.63 27.47 0.01
CA LEU A 536 -44.30 26.54 -1.08
C LEU A 536 -45.57 26.19 -1.86
#